data_AF-A0A397TSC7-F1
#
_entry.id   AF-A0A397TSC7-F1
#
_cell.length_a   1.000
_cell.length_b   1.000
_cell.length_c   1.000
_cell.angle_alpha   90.00
_cell.angle_beta   90.00
_cell.angle_gamma   90.00
#
_symmetry.space_group_name_H-M   'P 1'
#
loop_
_entity.id
_entity.type
_entity.pdbx_description
1 polymer ?
#
loop_
_entity_poly.entity_id
_entity_poly.type
_entity_poly.pdbx_seq_one_letter_code
_entity_poly.pdbx_strand_id
1 'polypeptide(L)'
;MGKGCHLSPTFAAIKNVVVVLNFLSLLSGVILITVGCYGAANQKITFLKVYVVSLFICIIIQIIIGSIAFAYHQDIDSILDRSWSKAFRDDKQLIVDVEQYFHCCGFNSLSDRAVPPCRYYTPCYASVKDSLAYSLQTIGIVGVVLGILELICLLLAAVLIIHIIRVHREEPNERQALLAETRRLDDAIRQTYERRCRLHHS
;
A
#
# COMPACT_ATOMS: atom_id res chain seq x y z
N MET A 1 -10.40 43.93 3.79
CA MET A 1 -11.29 42.76 3.56
C MET A 1 -11.03 42.25 2.16
N GLY A 2 -10.65 40.98 1.99
CA GLY A 2 -10.62 40.38 0.66
C GLY A 2 -9.54 39.32 0.43
N LYS A 3 -9.88 38.10 0.87
CA LYS A 3 -9.41 36.79 0.38
C LYS A 3 -7.97 36.41 0.73
N GLY A 4 -7.86 35.69 1.85
CA GLY A 4 -6.70 34.86 2.14
C GLY A 4 -6.36 33.97 0.95
N CYS A 5 -5.08 33.90 0.64
CA CYS A 5 -4.50 33.07 -0.41
C CYS A 5 -5.02 31.65 -0.25
N HIS A 6 -5.95 31.27 -1.12
CA HIS A 6 -6.24 29.88 -1.41
C HIS A 6 -5.02 29.39 -2.19
N LEU A 7 -4.01 28.98 -1.41
CA LEU A 7 -2.85 28.22 -1.85
C LEU A 7 -3.29 27.29 -2.98
N SER A 8 -2.60 27.31 -4.13
CA SER A 8 -2.94 26.38 -5.20
C SER A 8 -3.04 24.98 -4.57
N PRO A 9 -4.22 24.34 -4.61
CA PRO A 9 -4.44 23.09 -3.89
C PRO A 9 -3.51 22.00 -4.43
N THR A 10 -2.85 22.18 -5.56
CA THR A 10 -2.05 21.17 -6.26
C THR A 10 -0.78 20.74 -5.52
N PHE A 11 0.10 21.64 -5.09
CA PHE A 11 1.38 21.22 -4.46
C PHE A 11 1.21 20.76 -3.01
N ALA A 12 0.37 21.45 -2.24
CA ALA A 12 0.00 21.03 -0.89
C ALA A 12 -0.87 19.76 -0.92
N ALA A 13 -1.78 19.59 -1.89
CA ALA A 13 -2.50 18.34 -2.04
C ALA A 13 -1.59 17.22 -2.52
N ILE A 14 -0.57 17.41 -3.35
CA ILE A 14 0.35 16.32 -3.70
C ILE A 14 1.06 15.78 -2.45
N LYS A 15 1.56 16.68 -1.60
CA LYS A 15 2.18 16.29 -0.31
C LYS A 15 1.17 15.61 0.62
N ASN A 16 -0.03 16.18 0.76
CA ASN A 16 -1.07 15.66 1.64
C ASN A 16 -1.70 14.37 1.09
N VAL A 17 -1.80 14.18 -0.21
CA VAL A 17 -2.34 12.98 -0.86
C VAL A 17 -1.38 11.82 -0.66
N VAL A 18 -0.08 12.02 -0.80
CA VAL A 18 0.89 10.94 -0.53
C VAL A 18 0.95 10.62 0.96
N VAL A 19 0.91 11.62 1.83
CA VAL A 19 0.83 11.42 3.28
C VAL A 19 -0.47 10.70 3.65
N VAL A 20 -1.61 11.08 3.06
CA VAL A 20 -2.91 10.44 3.29
C VAL A 20 -2.92 9.02 2.74
N LEU A 21 -2.36 8.76 1.56
CA LEU A 21 -2.21 7.41 1.00
C LEU A 21 -1.34 6.52 1.91
N ASN A 22 -0.28 7.07 2.49
CA ASN A 22 0.58 6.39 3.46
C ASN A 22 -0.14 6.15 4.80
N PHE A 23 -0.93 7.11 5.28
CA PHE A 23 -1.78 6.92 6.47
C PHE A 23 -2.89 5.90 6.22
N LEU A 24 -3.46 5.88 5.02
CA LEU A 24 -4.47 4.90 4.62
C LEU A 24 -3.87 3.50 4.46
N SER A 25 -2.63 3.35 3.99
CA SER A 25 -1.93 2.07 3.95
C SER A 25 -1.53 1.57 5.34
N LEU A 26 -1.16 2.47 6.25
CA LEU A 26 -0.94 2.17 7.66
C LEU A 26 -2.24 1.74 8.36
N LEU A 27 -3.34 2.47 8.14
CA LEU A 27 -4.65 2.14 8.68
C LEU A 27 -5.18 0.82 8.10
N SER A 28 -5.00 0.57 6.80
CA SER A 28 -5.35 -0.72 6.22
C SER A 28 -4.49 -1.84 6.79
N GLY A 29 -3.19 -1.61 7.02
CA GLY A 29 -2.30 -2.54 7.72
C GLY A 29 -2.82 -2.91 9.12
N VAL A 30 -3.27 -1.94 9.91
CA VAL A 30 -3.85 -2.18 11.25
C VAL A 30 -5.17 -2.94 11.18
N ILE A 31 -6.03 -2.60 10.21
CA ILE A 31 -7.28 -3.33 9.97
C ILE A 31 -6.98 -4.77 9.49
N LEU A 32 -5.92 -4.96 8.71
CA LEU A 32 -5.53 -6.28 8.21
C LEU A 32 -4.84 -7.13 9.28
N ILE A 33 -4.14 -6.52 10.25
CA ILE A 33 -3.62 -7.21 11.44
C ILE A 33 -4.79 -7.65 12.34
N THR A 34 -5.80 -6.81 12.52
CA THR A 34 -6.99 -7.20 13.28
C THR A 34 -7.79 -8.28 12.56
N VAL A 35 -7.99 -8.18 11.23
CA VAL A 35 -8.60 -9.24 10.41
C VAL A 35 -7.73 -10.49 10.36
N GLY A 36 -6.41 -10.38 10.42
CA GLY A 36 -5.48 -11.50 10.54
C GLY A 36 -5.60 -12.23 11.87
N CYS A 37 -5.71 -11.49 12.98
CA CYS A 37 -6.03 -12.04 14.30
C CYS A 37 -7.43 -12.68 14.34
N TYR A 38 -8.44 -12.00 13.79
CA TYR A 38 -9.82 -12.52 13.70
C TYR A 38 -9.93 -13.71 12.74
N GLY A 39 -9.12 -13.76 11.69
CA GLY A 39 -9.04 -14.85 10.72
C GLY A 39 -8.33 -16.08 11.29
N ALA A 40 -7.29 -15.88 12.11
CA ALA A 40 -6.69 -16.94 12.91
C ALA A 40 -7.67 -17.50 13.94
N ALA A 41 -8.49 -16.64 14.57
CA ALA A 41 -9.53 -17.06 15.51
C ALA A 41 -10.72 -17.78 14.84
N ASN A 42 -11.08 -17.43 13.60
CA ASN A 42 -12.26 -17.98 12.91
C ASN A 42 -11.93 -19.05 11.83
N GLN A 43 -10.67 -19.52 11.71
CA GLN A 43 -10.22 -20.56 10.77
C GLN A 43 -10.60 -20.35 9.29
N LYS A 44 -10.98 -19.15 8.87
CA LYS A 44 -11.34 -18.87 7.47
C LYS A 44 -10.11 -18.44 6.66
N ILE A 45 -9.39 -19.44 6.12
CA ILE A 45 -8.25 -19.29 5.20
C ILE A 45 -8.54 -18.32 4.04
N THR A 46 -9.80 -18.18 3.64
CA THR A 46 -10.26 -17.26 2.60
C THR A 46 -9.86 -15.81 2.84
N PHE A 47 -9.95 -15.29 4.07
CA PHE A 47 -9.58 -13.90 4.37
C PHE A 47 -8.08 -13.65 4.22
N LEU A 48 -7.27 -14.63 4.63
CA LEU A 48 -5.80 -14.55 4.53
C LEU A 48 -5.32 -14.60 3.06
N LYS A 49 -6.03 -15.35 2.20
CA LYS A 49 -5.78 -15.34 0.74
C LYS A 49 -6.10 -13.98 0.11
N VAL A 50 -7.25 -13.40 0.44
CA VAL A 50 -7.63 -12.05 -0.06
C VAL A 50 -6.60 -11.01 0.37
N TYR A 51 -6.11 -11.10 1.61
CA TYR A 51 -5.05 -10.23 2.11
C TYR A 51 -3.76 -10.34 1.28
N VAL A 52 -3.25 -11.54 1.05
CA VAL A 52 -2.04 -11.77 0.24
C VAL A 52 -2.19 -11.23 -1.18
N VAL A 53 -3.34 -11.43 -1.81
CA VAL A 53 -3.62 -10.88 -3.16
C VAL A 53 -3.63 -9.35 -3.13
N SER A 54 -4.24 -8.74 -2.11
CA SER A 54 -4.27 -7.28 -1.98
C SER A 54 -2.87 -6.68 -1.78
N LEU A 55 -2.02 -7.29 -0.94
CA LEU A 55 -0.63 -6.86 -0.76
C LEU A 55 0.17 -6.93 -2.06
N PHE A 56 -0.01 -8.00 -2.84
CA PHE A 56 0.67 -8.15 -4.12
C PHE A 56 0.28 -7.03 -5.10
N ILE A 57 -1.00 -6.65 -5.14
CA ILE A 57 -1.49 -5.52 -5.94
C ILE A 57 -0.88 -4.20 -5.45
N CYS A 58 -0.79 -3.98 -4.15
CA CYS A 58 -0.15 -2.80 -3.57
C CYS A 58 1.32 -2.68 -3.99
N ILE A 59 2.10 -3.77 -3.92
CA ILE A 59 3.49 -3.81 -4.35
C ILE A 59 3.62 -3.42 -5.83
N ILE A 60 2.75 -3.96 -6.71
CA ILE A 60 2.75 -3.61 -8.14
C ILE A 60 2.49 -2.11 -8.34
N ILE A 61 1.50 -1.55 -7.65
CA ILE A 61 1.18 -0.12 -7.73
C ILE A 61 2.35 0.74 -7.25
N GLN A 62 3.01 0.35 -6.15
CA GLN A 62 4.19 1.05 -5.63
C GLN A 62 5.34 1.04 -6.65
N ILE A 63 5.58 -0.08 -7.32
CA ILE A 63 6.60 -0.19 -8.37
C ILE A 63 6.25 0.73 -9.55
N ILE A 64 4.98 0.77 -9.97
CA ILE A 64 4.53 1.66 -11.06
C ILE A 64 4.74 3.12 -10.69
N ILE A 65 4.24 3.56 -9.52
CA ILE A 65 4.39 4.95 -9.06
C ILE A 65 5.87 5.30 -8.87
N GLY A 66 6.65 4.40 -8.28
CA GLY A 66 8.10 4.56 -8.11
C GLY A 66 8.82 4.72 -9.44
N SER A 67 8.47 3.93 -10.46
CA SER A 67 9.07 4.03 -11.80
C SER A 67 8.75 5.37 -12.47
N ILE A 68 7.51 5.86 -12.35
CA ILE A 68 7.09 7.16 -12.88
C ILE A 68 7.81 8.30 -12.16
N ALA A 69 7.88 8.25 -10.83
CA ALA A 69 8.59 9.24 -10.02
C ALA A 69 10.09 9.27 -10.36
N PHE A 70 10.70 8.10 -10.60
CA PHE A 70 12.08 7.99 -11.02
C PHE A 70 12.32 8.62 -12.40
N ALA A 71 11.44 8.36 -13.37
CA ALA A 71 11.51 9.00 -14.68
C ALA A 71 11.41 10.53 -14.58
N TYR A 72 10.47 11.04 -13.76
CA TYR A 72 10.35 12.48 -13.51
C TYR A 72 11.59 13.08 -12.83
N HIS A 73 12.27 12.33 -11.96
CA HIS A 73 13.49 12.79 -11.31
C HIS A 73 14.67 12.94 -12.29
N GLN A 74 14.80 12.05 -13.27
CA GLN A 74 15.87 12.11 -14.27
C GLN A 74 15.75 13.33 -15.19
N ASP A 75 14.52 13.67 -15.59
CA ASP A 75 14.25 14.73 -16.58
C ASP A 75 13.74 16.05 -15.96
N ILE A 76 13.93 16.24 -14.65
CA ILE A 76 13.29 17.28 -13.84
C ILE A 76 13.42 18.68 -14.45
N ASP A 77 14.57 19.00 -15.03
CA ASP A 77 14.85 20.32 -15.63
C ASP A 77 13.99 20.58 -16.88
N SER A 78 13.87 19.57 -17.75
CA SER A 78 13.07 19.66 -18.96
C SER A 78 11.56 19.70 -18.66
N ILE A 79 11.14 19.00 -17.61
CA ILE A 79 9.74 18.94 -17.18
C ILE A 79 9.34 20.26 -16.53
N LEU A 80 10.19 20.84 -15.68
CA LEU A 80 9.96 22.15 -15.09
C LEU A 80 9.82 23.22 -16.17
N ASP A 81 10.73 23.24 -17.14
CA ASP A 81 10.71 24.23 -18.23
C ASP A 81 9.45 24.10 -19.11
N ARG A 82 9.06 22.86 -19.47
CA ARG A 82 7.82 22.61 -20.23
C ARG A 82 6.58 22.97 -19.43
N SER A 83 6.54 22.61 -18.16
CA SER A 83 5.40 22.87 -17.26
C SER A 83 5.23 24.36 -17.02
N TRP A 84 6.34 25.07 -16.78
CA TRP A 84 6.34 26.53 -16.65
C TRP A 84 5.90 27.23 -17.92
N SER A 85 6.42 26.80 -19.08
CA SER A 85 6.01 27.33 -20.39
C SER A 85 4.52 27.13 -20.66
N LYS A 86 3.97 25.97 -20.29
CA LYS A 86 2.57 25.66 -20.46
C LYS A 86 1.70 26.51 -19.52
N ALA A 87 2.05 26.57 -18.24
CA ALA A 87 1.36 27.41 -17.27
C ALA A 87 1.38 28.90 -17.68
N PHE A 88 2.53 29.42 -18.14
CA PHE A 88 2.62 30.80 -18.59
C PHE A 88 1.70 31.15 -19.77
N ARG A 89 1.44 30.20 -20.67
CA ARG A 89 0.53 30.39 -21.82
C ARG A 89 -0.93 30.20 -21.44
N ASP A 90 -1.23 29.15 -20.68
CA ASP A 90 -2.60 28.69 -20.46
C ASP A 90 -3.21 29.34 -19.20
N ASP A 91 -2.42 29.55 -18.15
CA ASP A 91 -2.88 30.07 -16.85
C ASP A 91 -1.82 30.91 -16.13
N LYS A 92 -1.84 32.21 -16.41
CA LYS A 92 -0.93 33.18 -15.78
C LYS A 92 -1.17 33.35 -14.28
N GLN A 93 -2.37 33.04 -13.76
CA GLN A 93 -2.66 33.16 -12.33
C GLN A 93 -1.87 32.11 -11.55
N LEU A 94 -1.73 30.89 -12.11
CA LEU A 94 -0.92 29.85 -11.50
C LEU A 94 0.56 30.26 -11.36
N ILE A 95 1.11 30.98 -12.33
CA ILE A 95 2.48 31.52 -12.22
C ILE A 95 2.58 32.56 -11.10
N VAL A 96 1.62 33.49 -11.01
CA VAL A 96 1.59 34.50 -9.94
C VAL A 96 1.51 33.85 -8.56
N ASP A 97 0.68 32.81 -8.39
CA ASP A 97 0.57 32.06 -7.14
C ASP A 97 1.89 31.38 -6.76
N VAL A 98 2.58 30.80 -7.75
CA VAL A 98 3.88 30.14 -7.56
C VAL A 98 4.96 31.17 -7.20
N GLU A 99 5.02 32.29 -7.93
CA GLU A 99 5.94 33.41 -7.66
C GLU A 99 5.74 33.98 -6.24
N GLN A 100 4.48 34.13 -5.81
CA GLN A 100 4.15 34.59 -4.47
C GLN A 100 4.48 33.55 -3.39
N TYR A 101 4.24 32.27 -3.65
CA TYR A 101 4.52 31.18 -2.69
C TYR A 101 6.03 31.02 -2.45
N PHE A 102 6.82 30.98 -3.52
CA PHE A 102 8.28 30.80 -3.44
C PHE A 102 9.06 32.11 -3.28
N HIS A 103 8.37 33.26 -3.21
CA HIS A 103 8.97 34.59 -3.10
C HIS A 103 10.05 34.82 -4.19
N CYS A 104 9.68 34.54 -5.44
CA CYS A 104 10.55 34.60 -6.62
C CYS A 104 9.83 35.28 -7.78
N CYS A 105 10.54 35.56 -8.88
CA CYS A 105 9.99 36.14 -10.10
C CYS A 105 10.71 35.58 -11.33
N GLY A 106 9.91 35.18 -12.32
CA GLY A 106 10.41 34.57 -13.55
C GLY A 106 11.03 33.19 -13.33
N PHE A 107 11.20 32.44 -14.41
CA PHE A 107 11.65 31.04 -14.33
C PHE A 107 13.16 30.95 -14.08
N ASN A 108 13.97 31.14 -15.13
CA ASN A 108 15.44 31.11 -15.04
C ASN A 108 16.05 32.49 -14.78
N SER A 109 15.31 33.56 -15.07
CA SER A 109 15.73 34.95 -14.84
C SER A 109 14.51 35.83 -14.58
N LEU A 110 14.73 37.04 -14.06
CA LEU A 110 13.66 37.96 -13.65
C LEU A 110 12.72 38.40 -14.78
N SER A 111 13.17 38.31 -16.03
CA SER A 111 12.37 38.64 -17.22
C SER A 111 11.93 37.41 -18.02
N ASP A 112 12.38 36.21 -17.66
CA ASP A 112 12.04 34.98 -18.37
C ASP A 112 10.67 34.48 -17.90
N ARG A 113 9.64 34.64 -18.76
CA ARG A 113 8.27 34.16 -18.53
C ARG A 113 7.73 34.58 -17.14
N ALA A 114 8.07 35.80 -16.74
CA ALA A 114 7.60 36.43 -15.51
C ALA A 114 6.25 37.12 -15.74
N VAL A 115 5.42 37.19 -14.70
CA VAL A 115 4.15 37.92 -14.75
C VAL A 115 4.28 39.23 -13.95
N PRO A 116 4.32 40.41 -14.61
CA PRO A 116 4.44 41.68 -13.89
C PRO A 116 3.17 42.01 -13.07
N PRO A 117 3.29 42.77 -11.96
CA PRO A 117 4.51 43.35 -11.41
C PRO A 117 5.28 42.39 -10.48
N CYS A 118 6.56 42.18 -10.77
CA CYS A 118 7.42 41.40 -9.89
C CYS A 118 7.82 42.18 -8.63
N ARG A 119 7.67 41.53 -7.47
CA ARG A 119 8.06 42.08 -6.15
C ARG A 119 9.37 41.50 -5.62
N TYR A 120 9.87 40.42 -6.23
CA TYR A 120 11.04 39.67 -5.77
C TYR A 120 12.13 39.65 -6.85
N TYR A 121 13.39 39.60 -6.42
CA TYR A 121 14.58 39.69 -7.30
C TYR A 121 15.36 38.37 -7.40
N THR A 122 14.67 37.24 -7.21
CA THR A 122 15.25 35.88 -7.27
C THR A 122 14.49 35.03 -8.31
N PRO A 123 15.19 34.23 -9.14
CA PRO A 123 14.53 33.35 -10.11
C PRO A 123 13.85 32.16 -9.42
N CYS A 124 12.70 31.71 -9.95
CA CYS A 124 11.90 30.64 -9.35
C CYS A 124 12.46 29.24 -9.59
N TYR A 125 13.27 29.03 -10.63
CA TYR A 125 13.75 27.71 -11.02
C TYR A 125 14.43 26.95 -9.88
N ALA A 126 15.35 27.59 -9.15
CA ALA A 126 16.06 26.94 -8.05
C ALA A 126 15.11 26.54 -6.90
N SER A 127 14.29 27.47 -6.41
CA SER A 127 13.34 27.21 -5.32
C SER A 127 12.31 26.12 -5.66
N VAL A 128 11.80 26.14 -6.88
CA VAL A 128 10.83 25.15 -7.37
C VAL A 128 11.51 23.78 -7.55
N LYS A 129 12.70 23.76 -8.13
CA LYS A 129 13.50 22.53 -8.32
C LYS A 129 13.83 21.88 -6.99
N ASP A 130 14.34 22.65 -6.02
CA ASP A 130 14.72 22.14 -4.71
C ASP A 130 13.50 21.60 -3.94
N SER A 131 12.37 22.32 -3.99
CA SER A 131 11.13 21.87 -3.36
C SER A 131 10.58 20.59 -4.00
N LEU A 132 10.68 20.46 -5.33
CA LEU A 132 10.26 19.25 -6.03
C LEU A 132 11.20 18.07 -5.75
N ALA A 133 12.52 18.29 -5.83
CA ALA A 133 13.53 17.29 -5.54
C ALA A 133 13.40 16.74 -4.11
N TYR A 134 13.24 17.62 -3.13
CA TYR A 134 13.00 17.24 -1.73
C TYR A 134 11.73 16.40 -1.56
N SER A 135 10.65 16.79 -2.25
CA SER A 135 9.39 16.06 -2.20
C SER A 135 9.52 14.67 -2.83
N LEU A 136 10.15 14.57 -4.01
CA LEU A 136 10.40 13.28 -4.68
C LEU A 136 11.29 12.37 -3.83
N GLN A 137 12.34 12.90 -3.19
CA GLN A 137 13.20 12.13 -2.29
C GLN A 137 12.44 11.62 -1.08
N THR A 138 11.61 12.45 -0.45
CA THR A 138 10.78 12.04 0.70
C THR A 138 9.80 10.94 0.31
N ILE A 139 9.11 11.08 -0.82
CA ILE A 139 8.17 10.08 -1.34
C ILE A 139 8.92 8.76 -1.63
N GLY A 140 10.11 8.85 -2.22
CA GLY A 140 10.96 7.69 -2.49
C GLY A 140 11.33 6.93 -1.22
N ILE A 141 11.81 7.62 -0.18
CA ILE A 141 12.18 6.98 1.10
C ILE A 141 10.96 6.31 1.74
N VAL A 142 9.82 7.01 1.81
CA VAL A 142 8.59 6.47 2.39
C VAL A 142 8.12 5.23 1.62
N GLY A 143 8.14 5.29 0.28
CA GLY A 143 7.76 4.16 -0.56
C GLY A 143 8.65 2.93 -0.36
N VAL A 144 9.96 3.12 -0.19
CA VAL A 144 10.89 2.01 0.09
C VAL A 144 10.60 1.36 1.45
N VAL A 145 10.39 2.17 2.49
CA VAL A 145 10.04 1.66 3.83
C VAL A 145 8.73 0.87 3.79
N LEU A 146 7.71 1.39 3.11
CA LEU A 146 6.44 0.70 2.91
C LEU A 146 6.63 -0.63 2.16
N GLY A 147 7.39 -0.63 1.06
CA GLY A 147 7.65 -1.85 0.29
C GLY A 147 8.34 -2.94 1.13
N ILE A 148 9.28 -2.56 2.00
CA ILE A 148 9.93 -3.52 2.92
C ILE A 148 8.91 -4.09 3.91
N LEU A 149 8.06 -3.24 4.50
CA LEU A 149 7.02 -3.69 5.42
C LEU A 149 6.02 -4.64 4.74
N GLU A 150 5.60 -4.33 3.51
CA GLU A 150 4.70 -5.19 2.73
C GLU A 150 5.34 -6.55 2.41
N LEU A 151 6.63 -6.57 2.06
CA LEU A 151 7.37 -7.82 1.84
C LEU A 151 7.45 -8.68 3.11
N ILE A 152 7.73 -8.07 4.27
CA ILE A 152 7.75 -8.79 5.55
C ILE A 152 6.36 -9.36 5.87
N CYS A 153 5.30 -8.56 5.70
CA CYS A 153 3.92 -8.99 5.91
C CYS A 153 3.53 -10.14 4.97
N LEU A 154 3.94 -10.07 3.70
CA LEU A 154 3.70 -11.12 2.72
C LEU A 154 4.39 -12.44 3.11
N LEU A 155 5.65 -12.37 3.57
CA LEU A 155 6.40 -13.54 4.05
C LEU A 155 5.72 -14.17 5.27
N LEU A 156 5.35 -13.37 6.27
CA LEU A 156 4.66 -13.86 7.47
C LEU A 156 3.29 -14.45 7.13
N ALA A 157 2.52 -13.81 6.25
CA ALA A 157 1.24 -14.32 5.79
C ALA A 157 1.39 -15.65 5.03
N ALA A 158 2.40 -15.78 4.17
CA ALA A 158 2.68 -17.03 3.45
C ALA A 158 3.05 -18.16 4.41
N VAL A 159 3.91 -17.90 5.41
CA VAL A 159 4.25 -18.88 6.46
C VAL A 159 3.00 -19.30 7.24
N LEU A 160 2.16 -18.35 7.62
CA LEU A 160 0.91 -18.62 8.35
C LEU A 160 -0.07 -19.45 7.51
N ILE A 161 -0.24 -19.12 6.22
CA ILE A 161 -1.08 -19.92 5.30
C ILE A 161 -0.56 -21.35 5.21
N ILE A 162 0.75 -21.54 5.02
CA ILE A 162 1.36 -22.88 4.91
C ILE A 162 1.14 -23.64 6.22
N HIS A 163 1.32 -22.99 7.37
CA HIS A 163 1.11 -23.61 8.67
C HIS A 163 -0.36 -24.05 8.85
N ILE A 164 -1.33 -23.17 8.59
CA ILE A 164 -2.75 -23.48 8.71
C ILE A 164 -3.15 -24.61 7.74
N ILE A 165 -2.66 -24.60 6.49
CA ILE A 165 -2.95 -25.65 5.52
C ILE A 165 -2.36 -27.00 5.98
N ARG A 166 -1.15 -27.00 6.56
CA ARG A 166 -0.54 -28.23 7.10
C ARG A 166 -1.35 -28.79 8.27
N VAL A 167 -1.64 -27.97 9.27
CA VAL A 167 -2.40 -28.39 10.46
C VAL A 167 -3.82 -28.85 10.09
N HIS A 168 -4.53 -28.09 9.25
CA HIS A 168 -5.87 -28.46 8.82
C HIS A 168 -5.90 -29.71 7.93
N ARG A 169 -4.78 -30.08 7.30
CA ARG A 169 -4.66 -31.35 6.55
C ARG A 169 -4.38 -32.53 7.48
N GLU A 170 -3.69 -32.32 8.59
CA GLU A 170 -3.35 -33.39 9.56
C GLU A 170 -4.56 -33.82 10.39
N GLU A 171 -5.34 -32.88 10.94
CA GLU A 171 -6.54 -33.17 11.75
C GLU A 171 -7.54 -34.15 11.09
N PRO A 172 -8.01 -33.96 9.84
CA PRO A 172 -9.00 -34.85 9.23
C PRO A 172 -8.43 -36.25 9.01
N ASN A 173 -7.13 -36.39 8.71
CA ASN A 173 -6.51 -37.70 8.52
C ASN A 173 -6.45 -38.47 9.84
N GLU A 174 -6.04 -37.81 10.92
CA GLU A 174 -5.95 -38.43 12.24
C GLU A 174 -7.34 -38.80 12.79
N ARG A 175 -8.32 -37.90 12.61
CA ARG A 175 -9.71 -38.15 13.00
C ARG A 175 -10.33 -39.29 12.18
N GLN A 176 -10.01 -39.40 10.89
CA GLN A 176 -10.43 -40.52 10.05
C GLN A 176 -9.77 -41.84 10.47
N ALA A 177 -8.50 -41.83 10.83
CA ALA A 177 -7.78 -43.00 11.33
C ALA A 177 -8.39 -43.51 12.66
N LEU A 178 -8.62 -42.61 13.62
CA LEU A 178 -9.29 -42.92 14.88
C LEU A 178 -10.70 -43.49 14.65
N LEU A 179 -11.50 -42.87 13.79
CA LEU A 179 -12.86 -43.36 13.48
C LEU A 179 -12.85 -44.75 12.83
N ALA A 180 -11.86 -45.06 11.98
CA ALA A 180 -11.72 -46.38 11.38
C ALA A 180 -11.37 -47.44 12.42
N GLU A 181 -10.50 -47.10 13.38
CA GLU A 181 -10.15 -47.99 14.50
C GLU A 181 -11.33 -48.24 15.43
N THR A 182 -12.09 -47.19 15.79
CA THR A 182 -13.30 -47.34 16.62
C THR A 182 -14.34 -48.24 15.96
N ARG A 183 -14.56 -48.11 14.64
CA ARG A 183 -15.47 -49.01 13.89
C ARG A 183 -15.04 -50.46 13.94
N ARG A 184 -13.73 -50.74 13.78
CA ARG A 184 -13.18 -52.10 13.86
C ARG A 184 -13.40 -52.72 15.23
N LEU A 185 -13.24 -51.95 16.30
CA LEU A 185 -13.45 -52.42 17.67
C LEU A 185 -14.93 -52.75 17.91
N ASP A 186 -15.84 -51.90 17.42
CA ASP A 186 -17.29 -52.09 17.57
C ASP A 186 -17.77 -53.36 16.82
N ASP A 187 -17.25 -53.61 15.62
CA ASP A 187 -17.50 -54.83 14.86
C ASP A 187 -17.00 -56.09 15.60
N ALA A 188 -15.81 -56.03 16.21
CA ALA A 188 -15.24 -57.14 16.98
C ALA A 188 -16.07 -57.45 18.25
N ILE A 189 -16.55 -56.43 18.95
CA ILE A 189 -17.43 -56.59 20.12
C ILE A 189 -18.75 -57.22 19.70
N ARG A 190 -19.35 -56.74 18.61
CA ARG A 190 -20.62 -57.27 18.08
C ARG A 190 -20.52 -58.75 17.74
N GLN A 191 -19.46 -59.17 17.05
CA GLN A 191 -19.22 -60.58 16.75
C GLN A 191 -19.06 -61.44 18.00
N THR A 192 -18.38 -60.90 19.02
CA THR A 192 -18.18 -61.59 20.30
C THR A 192 -19.51 -61.80 21.03
N TYR A 193 -20.39 -60.79 21.01
CA TYR A 193 -21.72 -60.87 21.60
C TYR A 193 -22.61 -61.90 20.89
N GLU A 194 -22.62 -61.90 19.56
CA GLU A 194 -23.38 -62.88 18.75
C GLU A 194 -22.92 -64.32 18.99
N ARG A 195 -21.62 -64.56 19.16
CA ARG A 195 -21.11 -65.89 19.54
C ARG A 195 -21.60 -66.29 20.93
N ARG A 196 -21.58 -65.36 21.90
CA ARG A 196 -22.01 -65.63 23.28
C ARG A 196 -23.51 -65.94 23.36
N CYS A 197 -24.36 -65.22 22.61
CA CYS A 197 -25.79 -65.50 22.54
C CYS A 197 -26.09 -66.88 21.93
N ARG A 198 -25.36 -67.29 20.88
CA ARG A 198 -25.54 -68.62 20.28
C ARG A 198 -25.23 -69.76 21.25
N LEU A 199 -24.22 -69.59 22.10
CA LEU A 199 -23.84 -70.59 23.10
C LEU A 199 -24.86 -70.72 24.25
N HIS A 200 -25.60 -69.66 24.57
CA HIS A 200 -26.63 -69.70 25.62
C HIS A 200 -27.97 -70.26 25.16
N HIS A 201 -28.18 -70.43 23.86
CA HIS A 201 -29.45 -70.90 23.28
C HIS A 201 -29.40 -72.38 22.83
N SER A 202 -28.25 -73.04 22.96
CA SER A 202 -28.05 -74.49 22.77
C SER A 202 -27.98 -75.21 24.10
#